data_AF-A0A4Y1Q786-F1
#
_entry.id   AF-A0A4Y1Q786-F1
#
_cell.length_a   1.000
_cell.length_b   1.000
_cell.length_c   1.000
_cell.angle_alpha   90.00
_cell.angle_beta   90.00
_cell.angle_gamma   90.00
#
_symmetry.space_group_name_H-M   'P 1'
#
loop_
_entity.id
_entity.type
_entity.pdbx_description
1 polymer ?
#
loop_
_entity_poly.entity_id
_entity_poly.type
_entity_poly.pdbx_seq_one_letter_code
_entity_poly.pdbx_strand_id
1 'polypeptide(L)' 'FGDYFKKEAITFSWELLTQIYKLPKDRLYVTYFAGDPQNNIPSDDEARQTWLDLGMDPAHVIPSKFNFW' A
#
# COMPACT_ATOMS: atom_id res chain seq x y z
N PHE A 1 -19.79 -1.13 7.86
CA PHE A 1 -18.41 -1.60 8.17
C PHE A 1 -18.28 -3.00 7.62
N GLY A 2 -17.23 -3.29 6.83
CA GLY A 2 -17.04 -4.58 6.17
C GLY A 2 -17.40 -4.62 4.68
N ASP A 3 -17.74 -3.49 4.06
CA ASP A 3 -18.16 -3.42 2.66
C ASP A 3 -16.97 -3.44 1.67
N TYR A 4 -15.78 -3.06 2.14
CA TYR A 4 -14.53 -3.08 1.38
C TYR A 4 -13.34 -3.27 2.30
N PHE A 5 -12.17 -3.61 1.73
CA PHE A 5 -10.94 -3.79 2.50
C PHE A 5 -9.75 -3.15 1.79
N LYS A 6 -8.61 -3.83 1.75
CA LYS A 6 -7.34 -3.25 1.27
C LYS A 6 -7.41 -2.81 -0.19
N LYS A 7 -7.91 -3.68 -1.08
CA LYS A 7 -7.87 -3.41 -2.52
C LYS A 7 -8.61 -2.13 -2.89
N GLU A 8 -9.84 -1.98 -2.42
CA GLU A 8 -10.64 -0.80 -2.69
C GLU A 8 -10.09 0.43 -1.95
N ALA A 9 -9.69 0.29 -0.68
CA ALA A 9 -9.13 1.40 0.10
C ALA A 9 -7.87 2.00 -0.55
N ILE A 10 -6.96 1.13 -1.02
CA ILE A 10 -5.74 1.52 -1.73
C ILE A 10 -6.10 2.20 -3.07
N THR A 11 -7.05 1.62 -3.82
CA THR A 11 -7.50 2.17 -5.11
C THR A 11 -8.08 3.57 -4.94
N PHE A 12 -8.96 3.77 -3.95
CA PHE A 12 -9.56 5.09 -3.67
C PHE A 12 -8.51 6.10 -3.22
N SER A 13 -7.55 5.68 -2.38
CA SER A 13 -6.43 6.55 -1.96
C SER A 13 -5.59 6.99 -3.15
N TRP A 14 -5.27 6.07 -4.06
CA TRP A 14 -4.52 6.37 -5.27
C TRP A 14 -5.26 7.33 -6.21
N GLU A 15 -6.56 7.10 -6.44
CA GLU A 15 -7.41 7.95 -7.26
C GLU A 15 -7.47 9.38 -6.68
N LEU A 16 -7.73 9.50 -5.39
CA LEU A 16 -7.81 10.81 -4.72
C LEU A 16 -6.51 11.59 -4.87
N LEU A 17 -5.37 10.98 -4.54
CA LEU A 17 -4.07 11.67 -4.56
C LEU A 17 -3.61 12.01 -5.99
N THR A 18 -3.74 11.08 -6.93
CA THR A 18 -3.13 11.22 -8.26
C THR A 18 -4.08 11.77 -9.31
N GLN A 19 -5.38 11.49 -9.21
CA GLN A 19 -6.37 11.89 -10.21
C GLN A 19 -7.17 13.12 -9.78
N ILE A 20 -7.53 13.25 -8.50
CA ILE A 20 -8.29 14.40 -8.03
C ILE A 20 -7.35 15.54 -7.65
N TYR A 21 -6.40 15.28 -6.74
CA TYR A 21 -5.43 16.29 -6.30
C TYR A 21 -4.25 16.47 -7.25
N LYS A 22 -4.12 15.61 -8.27
CA LYS A 22 -3.06 15.70 -9.30
C LYS A 22 -1.65 15.75 -8.71
N LEU A 23 -1.42 15.06 -7.58
CA LEU A 23 -0.08 14.96 -7.02
C LEU A 23 0.82 14.15 -7.97
N PRO A 24 2.08 14.59 -8.19
CA PRO A 24 3.02 13.83 -9.00
C PRO A 24 3.30 12.45 -8.39
N LYS A 25 3.08 11.39 -9.17
CA LYS A 25 3.18 9.99 -8.71
C LYS A 25 4.58 9.62 -8.22
N ASP A 26 5.61 10.21 -8.83
CA ASP A 26 7.03 10.08 -8.50
C ASP A 26 7.40 10.67 -7.13
N ARG A 27 6.48 11.42 -6.50
CA ARG A 27 6.67 11.96 -5.14
C ARG A 27 5.93 11.16 -4.08
N LEU A 28 5.18 10.13 -4.47
CA LEU A 28 4.43 9.28 -3.56
C LEU A 28 5.26 8.05 -3.19
N TYR A 29 5.27 7.74 -1.89
CA TYR A 29 5.89 6.57 -1.30
C TYR A 29 4.88 5.94 -0.34
N VAL A 30 4.89 4.61 -0.28
CA VAL A 30 4.00 3.85 0.61
C VAL A 30 4.79 2.79 1.33
N THR A 31 4.30 2.44 2.52
CA THR A 31 4.80 1.31 3.29
C THR A 31 3.77 0.20 3.36
N TYR A 32 4.23 -1.04 3.36
CA TYR A 32 3.40 -2.21 3.67
C TYR A 32 4.04 -3.02 4.80
N PHE A 33 3.23 -3.85 5.46
CA PHE A 33 3.72 -4.64 6.59
C PHE A 33 4.66 -5.76 6.10
N ALA A 34 5.90 -5.74 6.58
CA ALA A 34 6.93 -6.69 6.18
C ALA A 34 6.74 -8.10 6.77
N GLY A 35 5.78 -8.27 7.68
CA GLY A 35 5.65 -9.49 8.49
C GLY A 35 6.43 -9.40 9.80
N ASP A 36 6.08 -10.28 10.72
CA ASP A 36 6.81 -10.53 11.94
C ASP A 36 7.00 -12.05 12.13
N PRO A 37 8.15 -12.60 11.67
CA PRO A 37 8.44 -14.01 11.80
C PRO A 37 8.55 -14.50 13.25
N GLN A 38 8.90 -13.61 14.21
CA GLN A 38 9.01 -14.00 15.62
C GLN A 38 7.64 -14.32 16.22
N ASN A 39 6.60 -13.64 15.72
CA ASN A 39 5.21 -13.83 16.12
C ASN A 39 4.39 -14.63 15.09
N ASN A 40 5.05 -15.25 14.11
CA ASN A 40 4.43 -16.04 13.04
C ASN A 40 3.37 -15.25 12.23
N ILE A 41 3.60 -13.95 12.02
CA ILE A 41 2.72 -13.08 11.23
C ILE A 41 3.36 -12.89 9.85
N PRO A 42 2.68 -13.26 8.74
CA PRO A 42 3.23 -13.11 7.40
C PRO A 42 3.27 -11.64 6.94
N SER A 43 4.03 -11.40 5.87
CA SER A 43 4.04 -10.13 5.12
C SER A 43 2.66 -9.82 4.54
N ASP A 44 2.33 -8.53 4.44
CA ASP A 44 1.13 -8.07 3.73
C ASP A 44 1.39 -7.94 2.23
N ASP A 45 1.51 -9.08 1.56
CA ASP A 45 1.79 -9.16 0.13
C ASP A 45 0.60 -8.67 -0.72
N GLU A 46 -0.62 -8.71 -0.18
CA GLU A 46 -1.84 -8.19 -0.82
C GLU A 46 -1.77 -6.67 -0.99
N ALA A 47 -1.39 -5.95 0.08
CA ALA A 47 -1.22 -4.51 0.01
C ALA A 47 -0.09 -4.12 -0.95
N ARG A 48 1.05 -4.82 -0.87
CA ARG A 48 2.19 -4.61 -1.78
C ARG A 48 1.75 -4.77 -3.24
N GLN A 49 1.12 -5.88 -3.59
CA GLN A 49 0.74 -6.16 -4.97
C GLN A 49 -0.28 -5.15 -5.49
N THR A 50 -1.26 -4.75 -4.67
CA THR A 50 -2.26 -3.76 -5.07
C THR A 50 -1.62 -2.42 -5.45
N TRP A 51 -0.62 -1.93 -4.70
CA TRP A 51 0.10 -0.70 -5.05
C TRP A 51 0.86 -0.82 -6.39
N LEU A 52 1.50 -1.98 -6.63
CA LEU A 52 2.21 -2.25 -7.87
C LEU A 52 1.26 -2.31 -9.07
N ASP A 53 0.10 -2.95 -8.93
CA ASP A 53 -0.90 -3.06 -9.99
C ASP A 53 -1.48 -1.70 -10.41
N LEU A 54 -1.48 -0.72 -9.49
CA LEU A 54 -1.88 0.67 -9.77
C LEU A 54 -0.81 1.50 -10.48
N GLY A 55 0.36 0.91 -10.74
CA GLY A 55 1.48 1.52 -11.45
C GLY A 55 2.39 2.37 -10.58
N MET A 56 2.45 2.10 -9.27
CA MET A 56 3.47 2.69 -8.39
C MET A 56 4.85 2.13 -8.74
N ASP A 57 5.89 2.96 -8.66
CA ASP A 57 7.26 2.52 -8.83
C ASP A 57 7.61 1.47 -7.74
N PRO A 58 8.10 0.28 -8.10
CA PRO A 58 8.52 -0.72 -7.12
C PRO A 58 9.51 -0.21 -6.07
N ALA A 59 10.36 0.77 -6.41
CA ALA A 59 11.31 1.38 -5.48
C ALA A 59 10.61 2.24 -4.40
N HIS A 60 9.36 2.63 -4.61
CA HIS A 60 8.57 3.46 -3.69
C HIS A 60 7.59 2.65 -2.82
N VAL A 61 7.55 1.32 -2.98
CA VAL A 61 6.73 0.39 -2.19
C VAL A 61 7.62 -0.31 -1.16
N ILE A 62 7.69 0.24 0.05
CA ILE A 62 8.73 -0.07 1.02
C ILE A 62 8.21 -1.04 2.11
N PRO A 63 8.86 -2.21 2.33
CA PRO A 63 8.51 -3.08 3.45
C PRO A 63 8.90 -2.43 4.79
N SER A 64 8.00 -2.46 5.78
CA SER A 64 8.27 -1.97 7.14
C SER A 64 7.71 -2.90 8.21
N LYS A 65 8.55 -3.25 9.19
CA LYS A 65 8.14 -4.01 10.39
C LYS A 65 7.29 -3.20 11.38
N PHE A 66 7.29 -1.87 11.25
CA PHE A 66 6.54 -0.96 12.12
C PHE A 66 5.16 -0.62 11.56
N ASN A 67 4.73 -1.32 10.51
CA ASN A 67 3.49 -1.05 9.78
C ASN A 67 2.34 -1.95 10.25
N PHE A 68 2.24 -2.17 11.57
CA PHE A 68 1.18 -2.89 12.25
C PHE A 68 0.58 -1.94 13.30
N TRP A 69 -0.68 -1.55 13.11
CA TRP A 69 -1.39 -0.58 13.95
C TRP A 69 -2.36 -1.29 14.91
#